data_AF-A0A0P9R4K1-F1
#
_entry.id   AF-A0A0P9R4K1-F1
#
_cell.length_a   1.000
_cell.length_b   1.000
_cell.length_c   1.000
_cell.angle_alpha   90.00
_cell.angle_beta   90.00
_cell.angle_gamma   90.00
#
_symmetry.space_group_name_H-M   'P 1'
#
loop_
_entity.id
_entity.type
_entity.pdbx_description
1 polymer ?
#
loop_
_entity_poly.entity_id
_entity_poly.type
_entity_poly.pdbx_seq_one_letter_code
_entity_poly.pdbx_strand_id
1 'polypeptide(L)' 'MLDELLRRVVSHTPETLDSDRRFPEAAVLVPVTRSEQPELILTLRASGLSTHGGEVAFPGG' A
#
# COMPACT_ATOMS: atom_id res chain seq x y z
N MET A 1 -16.26 -11.60 -2.63
CA MET A 1 -15.01 -11.40 -1.86
C MET A 1 -14.65 -9.91 -1.71
N LEU A 2 -14.67 -9.12 -2.79
CA LEU A 2 -14.39 -7.68 -2.76
C LEU A 2 -15.30 -6.89 -1.79
N ASP A 3 -16.60 -7.21 -1.73
CA ASP A 3 -17.53 -6.54 -0.81
C ASP A 3 -17.15 -6.72 0.66
N GLU A 4 -16.60 -7.89 1.02
CA GLU A 4 -16.13 -8.14 2.38
C GLU A 4 -14.89 -7.32 2.70
N LEU A 5 -13.96 -7.20 1.75
CA LEU A 5 -12.80 -6.33 1.88
C LEU A 5 -13.24 -4.87 2.07
N LEU A 6 -14.17 -4.38 1.24
CA LEU A 6 -14.68 -3.01 1.34
C LEU A 6 -15.35 -2.77 2.69
N ARG A 7 -16.20 -3.69 3.16
CA ARG A 7 -16.84 -3.59 4.48
C ARG A 7 -15.80 -3.46 5.59
N ARG A 8 -14.77 -4.31 5.59
CA ARG A 8 -13.72 -4.29 6.62
C ARG A 8 -12.91 -3.01 6.60
N VAL A 9 -12.47 -2.57 5.42
CA VAL A 9 -11.68 -1.34 5.26
C VAL A 9 -12.47 -0.11 5.71
N VAL A 10 -13.74 0.00 5.32
CA VAL A 10 -14.60 1.12 5.75
C VAL A 10 -14.88 1.11 7.26
N SER A 11 -14.96 -0.08 7.86
CA SER A 11 -15.16 -0.21 9.32
C SER A 11 -13.88 -0.01 10.14
N HIS A 12 -12.71 0.04 9.49
CA HIS A 12 -11.43 0.15 10.18
C HIS A 12 -11.18 1.60 10.61
N THR A 13 -10.84 1.79 11.87
CA THR A 13 -10.33 3.07 12.37
C THR A 13 -8.80 3.00 12.34
N PRO A 14 -8.11 3.82 11.54
CA PRO A 14 -6.66 3.82 11.49
C PRO A 14 -6.08 4.20 12.85
N GLU A 15 -5.02 3.49 13.25
CA GLU A 15 -4.22 3.88 14.41
C GLU A 15 -3.10 4.84 13.97
N THR A 16 -2.91 5.91 14.72
CA THR A 16 -1.74 6.76 14.56
C THR A 16 -0.55 6.06 15.18
N LEU A 17 0.56 5.99 14.46
CA LEU A 17 1.82 5.52 15.01
C LEU A 17 2.38 6.59 15.96
N ASP A 18 2.16 6.43 17.26
CA ASP A 18 2.78 7.28 18.27
C ASP A 18 4.28 7.00 18.33
N SER A 19 5.06 7.91 17.74
CA SER A 19 6.51 7.85 17.79
C SER A 19 7.08 9.23 18.07
N ASP A 20 8.02 9.31 19.00
CA ASP A 20 8.80 10.52 19.26
C ASP A 20 9.73 10.90 18.08
N ARG A 21 9.76 10.09 17.01
CA ARG A 21 10.57 10.31 15.80
C ARG A 21 9.72 10.91 14.70
N ARG A 22 10.22 12.00 14.09
CA ARG A 22 9.68 12.51 12.82
C ARG A 22 10.10 11.59 11.68
N PHE A 23 9.19 10.74 11.24
CA PHE A 23 9.39 9.95 10.03
C PHE A 23 9.20 10.81 8.77
N PRO A 24 9.87 10.47 7.65
CA PRO A 24 9.51 11.03 6.36
C PRO A 24 8.04 10.77 6.04
N GLU A 25 7.35 11.76 5.51
CA GLU A 25 5.99 11.58 5.01
C GLU A 25 6.05 10.77 3.72
N ALA A 26 5.26 9.70 3.68
CA ALA A 26 5.11 8.86 2.51
C ALA A 26 3.72 8.23 2.53
N ALA A 27 3.18 7.94 1.35
CA ALA A 27 1.93 7.21 1.22
C ALA A 27 2.03 6.19 0.08
N VAL A 28 1.31 5.08 0.24
CA VAL A 28 1.16 4.07 -0.80
C VAL A 28 -0.31 3.85 -1.13
N LEU A 29 -0.57 3.56 -2.41
CA LEU A 29 -1.82 3.01 -2.87
C LEU A 29 -1.77 1.49 -2.73
N VAL A 30 -2.81 0.88 -2.16
CA VAL A 30 -3.00 -0.58 -2.16
C VAL A 30 -4.09 -0.93 -3.18
N PRO A 31 -3.74 -1.11 -4.47
CA PRO A 31 -4.70 -1.38 -5.52
C PRO A 31 -5.18 -2.83 -5.51
N VAL A 32 -6.52 -3.00 -5.57
CA VAL A 32 -7.20 -4.31 -5.62
C VAL A 32 -7.98 -4.42 -6.93
N THR A 33 -7.81 -5.50 -7.68
CA THR A 33 -8.54 -5.73 -8.94
C THR A 33 -10.02 -6.05 -8.71
N ARG A 34 -10.87 -5.75 -9.70
CA ARG A 34 -12.30 -6.10 -9.69
C ARG A 34 -12.53 -7.40 -10.45
N SER A 35 -12.32 -8.52 -9.77
CA SER A 35 -12.56 -9.88 -10.29
C SER A 35 -13.19 -10.77 -9.21
N GLU A 36 -13.62 -11.99 -9.57
CA GLU A 36 -14.13 -12.99 -8.61
C GLU A 36 -13.07 -13.39 -7.58
N GLN A 37 -11.81 -13.44 -8.00
CA GLN A 37 -10.63 -13.65 -7.18
C GLN A 37 -9.73 -12.40 -7.26
N PRO A 38 -9.99 -11.35 -6.47
CA PRO A 38 -9.20 -10.13 -6.48
C PRO A 38 -7.72 -10.38 -6.18
N GLU A 39 -6.89 -9.60 -6.85
CA GLU A 39 -5.43 -9.62 -6.77
C GLU A 39 -4.92 -8.24 -6.36
N LEU A 40 -3.69 -8.21 -5.83
CA LEU A 40 -2.97 -6.96 -5.54
C LEU A 40 -2.07 -6.60 -6.73
N ILE A 41 -2.07 -5.31 -7.09
CA ILE A 41 -1.12 -4.79 -8.08
C ILE A 41 0.12 -4.28 -7.35
N LEU A 42 1.28 -4.83 -7.71
CA LEU A 42 2.58 -4.41 -7.21
C LEU A 42 3.41 -3.85 -8.37
N THR A 43 4.42 -3.06 -8.00
CA THR A 43 5.40 -2.50 -8.93
C THR A 43 6.77 -3.10 -8.68
N LEU A 44 7.58 -3.21 -9.72
CA LEU A 44 9.02 -3.38 -9.59
C LEU A 44 9.66 -2.00 -9.74
N ARG A 45 10.31 -1.53 -8.68
CA ARG A 45 10.97 -0.22 -8.68
C ARG A 45 12.14 -0.22 -9.64
N ALA A 46 12.30 0.87 -10.39
CA ALA A 46 13.43 1.01 -11.32
C ALA A 46 14.76 0.86 -10.57
N SER A 47 15.69 0.08 -11.15
CA SER A 47 16.97 -0.26 -10.51
C SER A 47 17.87 0.95 -10.26
N GLY A 48 17.70 2.04 -11.02
CA GLY A 48 18.47 3.27 -10.87
C GLY A 48 17.98 4.24 -9.79
N LEU A 49 16.97 3.88 -8.99
CA LEU A 49 16.49 4.76 -7.91
C LEU A 49 17.50 4.84 -6.76
N SER A 50 17.67 6.05 -6.20
CA SER A 50 18.57 6.30 -5.07
C SER A 50 18.16 5.57 -3.80
N THR A 51 16.89 5.17 -3.69
CA THR A 51 16.34 4.36 -2.59
C THR A 51 15.49 3.22 -3.13
N HIS A 52 15.66 2.03 -2.55
CA HIS A 52 14.83 0.84 -2.81
C HIS A 52 14.75 0.43 -4.29
N GLY A 53 15.80 0.66 -5.07
CA GLY A 53 15.84 0.31 -6.50
C GLY A 53 15.83 -1.21 -6.71
N GLY A 54 14.99 -1.69 -7.63
CA GLY A 54 14.85 -3.13 -7.92
C GLY A 54 13.97 -3.92 -6.94
N GLU A 55 13.38 -3.27 -5.94
CA GLU A 55 12.46 -3.90 -5.00
C GLU A 55 11.03 -4.00 -5.55
N VAL A 56 10.28 -5.02 -5.11
CA VAL A 56 8.84 -5.11 -5.33
C VAL A 56 8.13 -4.26 -4.28
N ALA A 57 7.31 -3.31 -4.69
CA ALA A 57 6.65 -2.37 -3.80
C ALA A 57 5.23 -2.01 -4.27
N PHE A 58 4.40 -1.56 -3.33
CA PHE A 58 3.16 -0.86 -3.69
C PHE A 58 3.47 0.45 -4.43
N PRO A 59 2.59 0.89 -5.36
CA PRO A 59 2.70 2.23 -5.94
C PRO A 59 2.63 3.29 -4.83
N GLY A 60 3.51 4.27 -4.85
CA GLY A 60 3.55 5.32 -3.83
C GLY A 60 4.85 6.12 -3.86
N GLY A 61 5.01 6.94 -2.83
CA GLY A 61 6.13 7.87 -2.65
C GLY A 61 6.06 8.51 -1.27
#